data_AF-A0A522URF8-F1
#
_entry.id   AF-A0A522URF8-F1
#
_cell.length_a   1.000
_cell.length_b   1.000
_cell.length_c   1.000
_cell.angle_alpha   90.00
_cell.angle_beta   90.00
_cell.angle_gamma   90.00
#
_symmetry.space_group_name_H-M   'P 1'
#
loop_
_entity.id
_entity.type
_entity.pdbx_description
1 polymer ?
#
loop_
_entity_poly.entity_id
_entity_poly.type
_entity_poly.pdbx_seq_one_letter_code
_entity_poly.pdbx_strand_id
1 'polypeptide(L)' 'CSPNKNLTINTLLKYLPDNLIEYVIFHEMIHLIERKHNGHFWKIIATEFDNYEEKEKELFEYWFLIQNALTS' A
#
# COMPACT_ATOMS: atom_id res chain seq x y z
N CYS A 1 -3.42 -7.54 -6.55
CA CYS A 1 -3.74 -6.26 -7.23
C CYS A 1 -4.32 -6.49 -8.63
N SER A 2 -5.29 -5.66 -9.06
CA SER A 2 -5.92 -5.71 -10.40
C SER A 2 -5.05 -5.01 -11.46
N PRO A 3 -5.12 -5.39 -12.75
CA PRO A 3 -4.21 -4.89 -13.79
C PRO A 3 -4.19 -3.37 -14.01
N ASN A 4 -5.28 -2.67 -13.67
CA ASN A 4 -5.44 -1.23 -13.90
C ASN A 4 -5.12 -0.35 -12.66
N LYS A 5 -4.64 -0.92 -11.55
CA LYS A 5 -4.41 -0.16 -10.30
C LYS A 5 -3.16 0.73 -10.31
N ASN A 6 -2.16 0.45 -11.17
CA ASN A 6 -0.84 1.10 -11.07
C ASN A 6 -0.85 2.60 -11.35
N LEU A 7 -1.67 3.08 -12.29
CA LEU A 7 -1.75 4.52 -12.61
C LEU A 7 -2.49 5.30 -11.52
N THR A 8 -3.55 4.71 -10.97
CA THR A 8 -4.34 5.31 -9.88
C THR A 8 -3.54 5.35 -8.57
N ILE A 9 -2.82 4.27 -8.22
CA ILE A 9 -1.96 4.26 -7.01
C ILE A 9 -0.92 5.37 -7.12
N ASN A 10 -0.13 5.43 -8.21
CA ASN A 10 0.90 6.45 -8.40
C ASN A 10 0.37 7.89 -8.28
N THR A 11 -0.83 8.18 -8.78
CA THR A 11 -1.39 9.53 -8.73
C THR A 11 -1.88 9.90 -7.33
N LEU A 12 -2.39 8.92 -6.57
CA LEU A 12 -2.90 9.15 -5.23
C LEU A 12 -1.81 9.08 -4.15
N LEU A 13 -0.66 8.45 -4.43
CA LEU A 13 0.50 8.40 -3.53
C LEU A 13 0.95 9.80 -3.07
N LYS A 14 0.80 10.84 -3.90
CA LYS A 14 1.16 12.23 -3.53
C LYS A 14 0.37 12.81 -2.35
N TYR A 15 -0.74 12.17 -1.98
CA TYR A 15 -1.57 12.57 -0.83
C TYR A 15 -1.26 11.76 0.43
N LEU A 16 -0.35 10.79 0.35
CA LEU A 16 0.08 10.00 1.50
C LEU A 16 1.30 10.64 2.18
N PRO A 17 1.46 10.42 3.49
CA PRO A 17 2.72 10.67 4.19
C PRO A 17 3.88 9.83 3.64
N ASP A 18 5.11 10.34 3.74
CA ASP A 18 6.31 9.69 3.20
C ASP A 18 6.52 8.25 3.73
N ASN A 19 6.24 8.01 5.02
CA ASN A 19 6.36 6.69 5.65
C ASN A 19 5.37 5.64 5.11
N LEU A 20 4.27 6.08 4.49
CA LEU A 20 3.30 5.21 3.81
C LEU A 20 3.61 5.07 2.32
N ILE A 21 4.20 6.10 1.69
CA ILE A 21 4.69 6.00 0.32
C ILE A 21 5.76 4.91 0.22
N GLU A 22 6.75 4.92 1.11
CA GLU A 22 7.80 3.91 1.18
C GLU A 22 7.20 2.50 1.34
N TYR A 23 6.24 2.36 2.25
CA TYR A 23 5.55 1.11 2.50
C TYR A 23 4.81 0.59 1.26
N VAL A 24 4.06 1.45 0.56
CA VAL A 24 3.34 1.06 -0.68
C VAL A 24 4.30 0.68 -1.80
N ILE A 25 5.41 1.41 -1.97
CA ILE A 25 6.43 1.08 -2.96
C ILE A 25 7.00 -0.32 -2.67
N PHE A 26 7.38 -0.58 -1.42
CA PHE A 26 7.88 -1.89 -1.02
C PHE A 26 6.83 -2.99 -1.23
N HIS A 27 5.57 -2.73 -0.86
CA HIS A 27 4.44 -3.64 -1.06
C HIS A 27 4.26 -4.04 -2.53
N GLU A 28 4.29 -3.06 -3.46
CA GLU A 28 4.17 -3.32 -4.90
C GLU A 28 5.43 -4.01 -5.47
N MET A 29 6.62 -3.75 -4.92
CA MET A 29 7.82 -4.50 -5.28
C MET A 29 7.71 -5.97 -4.88
N ILE A 30 7.18 -6.28 -3.69
CA ILE A 30 6.98 -7.68 -3.26
C ILE A 30 5.97 -8.39 -4.16
N HIS A 31 5.00 -7.67 -4.76
CA HIS A 31 4.10 -8.25 -5.75
C HIS A 31 4.78 -8.77 -7.03
N LEU A 32 6.02 -8.35 -7.32
CA LEU A 32 6.83 -8.92 -8.39
C LEU A 32 7.34 -10.34 -8.06
N ILE A 33 7.48 -10.65 -6.76
CA ILE A 33 7.96 -11.93 -6.23
C ILE A 33 6.78 -12.84 -5.86
N GLU A 34 5.81 -12.30 -5.13
CA GLU A 34 4.62 -13.02 -4.64
C GLU A 34 3.36 -12.18 -4.90
N ARG A 35 2.53 -12.66 -5.83
CA ARG A 35 1.34 -11.92 -6.29
C ARG A 35 0.19 -11.95 -5.29
N LYS A 36 0.16 -12.92 -4.38
CA LYS A 36 -0.91 -13.10 -3.39
C LYS A 36 -0.47 -12.58 -2.03
N HIS A 37 -1.36 -11.90 -1.31
CA HIS A 37 -1.16 -11.50 0.10
C HIS A 37 -1.26 -12.69 1.07
N ASN A 38 -0.45 -13.72 0.85
CA ASN A 38 -0.39 -14.93 1.68
C ASN A 38 0.66 -14.77 2.80
N GLY A 39 0.83 -15.80 3.64
CA GLY A 39 1.80 -15.74 4.75
C GLY A 39 3.25 -15.51 4.30
N HIS A 40 3.63 -15.94 3.10
CA HIS A 40 4.97 -15.69 2.56
C HIS A 40 5.16 -14.21 2.19
N PHE A 41 4.14 -13.59 1.59
CA PHE A 41 4.12 -12.15 1.32
C PHE A 41 4.34 -11.35 2.61
N TRP A 42 3.53 -11.60 3.63
CA TRP A 42 3.63 -10.88 4.91
C TRP A 42 4.93 -11.16 5.63
N LYS A 43 5.49 -12.37 5.50
CA LYS A 43 6.81 -12.68 6.05
C LYS A 43 7.91 -11.81 5.44
N ILE A 44 7.85 -11.51 4.14
CA ILE A 44 8.82 -10.62 3.49
C ILE A 44 8.58 -9.17 3.89
N ILE A 45 7.33 -8.72 3.96
CA ILE A 45 7.01 -7.37 4.46
C ILE A 45 7.55 -7.15 5.87
N ALA A 46 7.34 -8.13 6.75
CA ALA A 46 7.78 -8.10 8.14
C ALA A 46 9.32 -8.12 8.31
N THR A 47 10.12 -8.36 7.26
CA THR A 47 11.58 -8.23 7.39
C THR A 47 12.05 -6.78 7.36
N GLU A 48 11.24 -5.89 6.78
CA GLU A 48 11.56 -4.46 6.64
C GLU A 48 10.66 -3.61 7.56
N PHE A 49 9.39 -4.00 7.72
CA PHE A 49 8.42 -3.24 8.48
C PHE A 49 7.82 -4.08 9.62
N ASP A 50 8.42 -3.99 10.81
CA ASP A 50 7.90 -4.66 12.01
C ASP A 50 6.46 -4.24 12.38
N ASN A 51 6.06 -3.03 11.98
CA ASN A 51 4.72 -2.47 12.23
C ASN A 51 3.82 -2.43 10.97
N TYR A 52 4.01 -3.36 10.03
CA TYR A 52 3.24 -3.39 8.78
C TYR A 52 1.72 -3.41 8.98
N GLU A 53 1.21 -4.02 10.06
CA GLU A 53 -0.22 -4.08 10.36
C GLU A 53 -0.80 -2.68 10.67
N GLU A 54 -0.03 -1.84 11.37
CA GLU A 54 -0.40 -0.45 11.63
C GLU A 54 -0.37 0.35 10.33
N LYS A 55 0.64 0.14 9.48
CA LYS A 55 0.76 0.78 8.17
C LYS A 55 -0.39 0.41 7.25
N GLU A 56 -0.83 -0.85 7.22
CA GLU A 56 -2.01 -1.29 6.46
C GLU A 56 -3.27 -0.56 6.93
N LYS A 57 -3.45 -0.43 8.25
CA LYS A 57 -4.60 0.26 8.82
C LYS A 57 -4.58 1.75 8.48
N GLU A 58 -3.44 2.42 8.69
CA GLU A 58 -3.26 3.83 8.37
C GLU A 58 -3.51 4.09 6.87
N LEU A 59 -2.95 3.22 6.01
CA LEU A 59 -3.15 3.29 4.58
C LEU A 59 -4.63 3.15 4.19
N PHE A 60 -5.38 2.25 4.84
CA PHE A 60 -6.83 2.13 4.64
C PHE A 60 -7.59 3.42 5.02
N GLU A 61 -7.24 4.04 6.15
CA GLU A 61 -7.84 5.32 6.58
C GLU A 61 -7.56 6.44 5.57
N TYR A 62 -6.33 6.54 5.07
CA TYR A 62 -5.98 7.48 4.00
C TYR A 62 -6.79 7.23 2.72
N TRP A 63 -6.94 5.97 2.30
CA TRP A 63 -7.75 5.65 1.12
C TRP A 63 -9.21 6.03 1.28
N PHE A 64 -9.78 5.84 2.46
CA PHE A 64 -11.13 6.28 2.77
C PHE A 64 -11.26 7.80 2.66
N LEU A 65 -10.34 8.56 3.27
CA LEU A 65 -10.35 10.02 3.23
C LEU A 65 -10.16 10.58 1.81
N ILE A 66 -9.21 10.04 1.05
CA ILE A 66 -8.93 10.45 -0.34
C ILE A 66 -10.13 10.16 -1.23
N GLN A 67 -10.76 8.98 -1.11
CA GLN A 67 -11.95 8.66 -1.90
C GLN A 67 -13.09 9.62 -1.61
N ASN A 68 -13.39 9.88 -0.33
CA ASN A 68 -14.43 10.84 0.06
C ASN A 68 -14.15 12.25 -0.49
N ALA A 69 -12.89 12.71 -0.44
CA ALA A 69 -12.50 14.02 -0.94
C ALA A 69 -12.58 14.15 -2.47
N LEU A 70 -12.42 13.05 -3.22
CA LEU A 70 -12.49 13.05 -4.69
C LEU A 70 -13.91 12.82 -5.24
N THR A 71 -14.82 12.29 -4.43
CA THR A 71 -16.22 12.05 -4.81
C THR A 71 -17.20 13.13 -4.33
N SER A 72 -16.70 14.13 -3.59
CA SER A 72 -17.46 15.30 -3.12
C SER A 72 -17.25 16.49 -4.04
#